data_AF-A0A351YGH1-F1
#
_entry.id   AF-A0A351YGH1-F1
#
_cell.length_a   1.000
_cell.length_b   1.000
_cell.length_c   1.000
_cell.angle_alpha   90.00
_cell.angle_beta   90.00
_cell.angle_gamma   90.00
#
_symmetry.space_group_name_H-M   'P 1'
#
loop_
_entity.id
_entity.type
_entity.pdbx_description
1 polymer ?
#
loop_
_entity_poly.entity_id
_entity_poly.type
_entity_poly.pdbx_seq_one_letter_code
_entity_poly.pdbx_strand_id
1 'polypeptide(L)'
;MNAEQWTTEEAILVLDLYMSKPKGMKPATDEQLVNLAQLLGRTPESLCRRMQKFQQWYPVLPFDVTEPIYNDENPAIWNEYFAQPRKAHKEAPSILEEFCIGTLVLNLYFQLIISTMNEKVPEVVELGKLVKRPAKAIAGMLLSYASLDPFMKDGPAVDLPASSVQRQLWNRYADDMDKLSHVAKYIESHYPKKRAGKRKMQKS
;
A
#
# COMPACT_ATOMS: atom_id res chain seq x y z
N MET A 1 10.09 -14.30 -17.22
CA MET A 1 9.47 -13.99 -15.92
C MET A 1 9.55 -12.49 -15.75
N ASN A 2 8.43 -11.78 -15.78
CA ASN A 2 8.45 -10.34 -15.48
C ASN A 2 8.97 -10.18 -14.05
N ALA A 3 10.08 -9.47 -13.88
CA ALA A 3 10.60 -9.15 -12.56
C ALA A 3 9.45 -8.52 -11.75
N GLU A 4 9.19 -9.02 -10.54
CA GLU A 4 8.27 -8.37 -9.62
C GLU A 4 8.77 -6.94 -9.41
N GLN A 5 8.17 -5.97 -10.12
CA GLN A 5 8.55 -4.57 -9.99
C GLN A 5 8.05 -4.08 -8.63
N TRP A 6 9.00 -3.79 -7.75
CA TRP A 6 8.77 -3.18 -6.45
C TRP A 6 8.95 -1.68 -6.58
N THR A 7 8.02 -0.92 -6.03
CA THR A 7 8.18 0.53 -5.95
C THR A 7 8.89 0.93 -4.66
N THR A 8 9.41 2.15 -4.63
CA THR A 8 10.07 2.70 -3.45
C THR A 8 9.11 2.71 -2.26
N GLU A 9 7.85 3.08 -2.48
CA GLU A 9 6.82 3.17 -1.44
C GLU A 9 6.49 1.79 -0.85
N GLU A 10 6.27 0.77 -1.67
CA GLU A 10 6.05 -0.60 -1.20
C GLU A 10 7.27 -1.14 -0.44
N ALA A 11 8.47 -0.85 -0.95
CA ALA A 11 9.70 -1.29 -0.32
C ALA A 11 9.94 -0.63 1.05
N ILE A 12 9.56 0.64 1.25
CA ILE A 12 9.60 1.30 2.56
C ILE A 12 8.67 0.58 3.56
N LEU A 13 7.49 0.13 3.13
CA LEU A 13 6.58 -0.64 3.99
C LEU A 13 7.18 -1.99 4.42
N VAL A 14 7.82 -2.71 3.49
CA VAL A 14 8.49 -3.97 3.81
C VAL A 14 9.70 -3.73 4.71
N LEU A 15 10.43 -2.64 4.48
CA LEU A 15 11.59 -2.26 5.27
C LEU A 15 11.21 -1.87 6.71
N ASP A 16 10.10 -1.15 6.89
CA ASP A 16 9.51 -0.87 8.20
C ASP A 16 9.24 -2.16 8.99
N LEU A 17 8.60 -3.13 8.33
CA LEU A 17 8.33 -4.44 8.92
C LEU A 17 9.62 -5.22 9.22
N TYR A 18 10.63 -5.16 8.33
CA TYR A 18 11.93 -5.76 8.55
C TYR A 18 12.67 -5.15 9.77
N MET A 19 12.53 -3.84 9.98
CA MET A 19 13.13 -3.13 11.13
C MET A 19 12.33 -3.28 12.43
N SER A 20 11.09 -3.75 12.36
CA SER A 20 10.23 -4.03 13.51
C SER A 20 10.72 -5.24 14.30
N LYS A 21 10.50 -5.27 15.63
CA LYS A 21 10.91 -6.40 16.47
C LYS A 21 10.04 -7.65 16.20
N PRO A 22 10.62 -8.87 16.11
CA PRO A 22 12.05 -9.19 16.06
C PRO A 22 12.69 -8.71 14.76
N LYS A 23 13.82 -7.99 14.82
CA LYS A 23 14.44 -7.39 13.64
C LYS A 23 14.88 -8.46 12.64
N GLY A 24 14.75 -8.15 11.35
CA GLY A 24 15.22 -8.98 10.25
C GLY A 24 14.10 -9.73 9.55
N MET A 25 14.46 -10.88 8.99
CA MET A 25 13.55 -11.75 8.25
C MET A 25 12.37 -12.18 9.11
N LYS A 26 11.17 -12.10 8.52
CA LYS A 26 9.94 -12.68 9.08
C LYS A 26 9.61 -13.95 8.30
N PRO A 27 9.10 -15.01 8.95
CA PRO A 27 8.57 -16.15 8.23
C PRO A 27 7.32 -15.74 7.43
N ALA A 28 7.04 -16.45 6.33
CA ALA A 28 5.86 -16.21 5.51
C ALA A 28 4.53 -16.39 6.28
N THR A 29 4.57 -17.06 7.44
CA THR A 29 3.44 -17.27 8.34
C THR A 29 3.27 -16.17 9.41
N ASP A 30 4.18 -15.19 9.47
CA ASP A 30 4.09 -14.09 10.42
C ASP A 30 2.84 -13.24 10.18
N GLU A 31 2.03 -13.02 11.22
CA GLU A 31 0.75 -12.32 11.10
C GLU A 31 0.89 -10.90 10.54
N GLN A 32 1.96 -10.18 10.91
CA GLN A 32 2.16 -8.81 10.43
C GLN A 32 2.57 -8.79 8.97
N LEU A 33 3.41 -9.75 8.56
CA LEU A 33 3.81 -9.94 7.16
C LEU A 33 2.62 -10.34 6.30
N VAL A 34 1.83 -11.33 6.74
CA VAL A 34 0.65 -11.81 6.01
C VAL A 34 -0.36 -10.67 5.86
N ASN A 35 -0.64 -9.94 6.94
CA ASN A 35 -1.55 -8.80 6.90
C ASN A 35 -1.04 -7.71 5.95
N LEU A 36 0.26 -7.36 5.99
CA LEU A 36 0.83 -6.37 5.08
C LEU A 36 0.74 -6.84 3.62
N ALA A 37 1.04 -8.11 3.35
CA ALA A 37 0.94 -8.69 2.01
C ALA A 37 -0.50 -8.57 1.47
N GLN A 38 -1.49 -8.93 2.29
CA GLN A 38 -2.90 -8.87 1.91
C GLN A 38 -3.36 -7.43 1.69
N LEU A 39 -2.96 -6.47 2.53
CA LEU A 39 -3.27 -5.04 2.32
C LEU A 39 -2.68 -4.47 1.03
N LEU A 40 -1.53 -4.98 0.58
CA LEU A 40 -0.88 -4.54 -0.67
C LEU A 40 -1.35 -5.32 -1.91
N GLY A 41 -2.15 -6.37 -1.75
CA GLY A 41 -2.50 -7.30 -2.83
C GLY A 41 -1.30 -8.07 -3.38
N ARG A 42 -0.33 -8.35 -2.51
CA ARG A 42 0.90 -9.11 -2.75
C ARG A 42 0.83 -10.45 -2.00
N THR A 43 1.80 -11.33 -2.25
CA THR A 43 1.90 -12.60 -1.51
C THR A 43 2.92 -12.51 -0.37
N PRO A 44 2.74 -13.26 0.74
CA PRO A 44 3.74 -13.34 1.80
C PRO A 44 5.14 -13.71 1.28
N GLU A 45 5.20 -14.60 0.28
CA GLU A 45 6.45 -15.03 -0.34
C GLU A 45 7.15 -13.89 -1.07
N SER A 46 6.41 -13.02 -1.77
CA SER A 46 7.01 -11.84 -2.42
C SER A 46 7.63 -10.87 -1.39
N LEU A 47 7.00 -10.70 -0.23
CA LEU A 47 7.54 -9.87 0.86
C LEU A 47 8.78 -10.50 1.47
N CYS A 48 8.79 -11.83 1.66
CA CYS A 48 9.97 -12.56 2.13
C CYS A 48 11.15 -12.40 1.17
N ARG A 49 10.93 -12.60 -0.15
CA ARG A 49 11.95 -12.34 -1.18
C ARG A 49 12.44 -10.91 -1.15
N ARG A 50 11.54 -9.95 -0.94
CA ARG A 50 11.91 -8.54 -0.80
C ARG A 50 12.80 -8.29 0.42
N MET A 51 12.50 -8.91 1.56
CA MET A 51 13.35 -8.83 2.76
C MET A 51 14.72 -9.48 2.56
N GLN A 52 14.81 -10.59 1.82
CA GLN A 52 16.11 -11.21 1.48
C GLN A 52 17.02 -10.25 0.72
N LYS A 53 16.46 -9.47 -0.23
CA LYS A 53 17.22 -8.43 -0.93
C LYS A 53 17.77 -7.36 0.04
N PHE A 54 17.01 -6.96 1.06
CA PHE A 54 17.52 -6.01 2.06
C PHE A 54 18.72 -6.54 2.84
N GLN A 55 18.84 -7.85 3.02
CA GLN A 55 20.01 -8.43 3.66
C GLN A 55 21.27 -8.05 2.89
N GLN A 56 21.26 -8.10 1.55
CA GLN A 56 22.40 -7.78 0.68
C GLN A 56 22.98 -6.38 0.90
N TRP A 57 22.15 -5.45 1.37
CA TRP A 57 22.54 -4.06 1.63
C TRP A 57 22.66 -3.74 3.12
N TYR A 58 22.33 -4.68 4.02
CA TYR A 58 22.45 -4.48 5.46
C TYR A 58 23.84 -4.91 5.94
N PRO A 59 24.61 -4.03 6.62
CA PRO A 59 26.01 -4.28 6.94
C PRO A 59 26.14 -5.16 8.19
N VAL A 60 25.57 -6.37 8.19
CA VAL A 60 25.94 -7.45 9.12
C VAL A 60 25.59 -8.78 8.47
N LEU A 61 26.49 -9.31 7.63
CA LEU A 61 26.76 -10.74 7.39
C LEU A 61 27.80 -10.81 6.25
N PRO A 62 28.77 -11.75 6.29
CA PRO A 62 29.61 -12.02 5.14
C PRO A 62 28.69 -12.64 4.08
N PHE A 63 28.30 -11.87 3.07
CA PHE A 63 27.63 -12.42 1.91
C PHE A 63 28.57 -13.45 1.27
N ASP A 64 28.03 -14.62 0.97
CA ASP A 64 28.71 -15.51 0.04
C ASP A 64 28.81 -14.76 -1.29
N VAL A 65 30.04 -14.46 -1.70
CA VAL A 65 30.38 -13.67 -2.90
C VAL A 65 29.84 -14.34 -4.18
N THR A 66 29.35 -15.57 -4.07
CA THR A 66 28.77 -16.34 -5.18
C THR A 66 27.27 -16.09 -5.40
N GLU A 67 26.57 -15.40 -4.51
CA GLU A 67 25.15 -15.06 -4.76
C GLU A 67 25.00 -13.90 -5.75
N PRO A 68 24.11 -14.01 -6.75
CA PRO A 68 23.88 -12.95 -7.73
C PRO A 68 23.36 -11.69 -7.05
N ILE A 69 24.08 -10.58 -7.23
CA ILE A 69 23.68 -9.25 -6.81
C ILE A 69 22.47 -8.82 -7.65
N TYR A 70 21.35 -8.50 -7.01
CA TYR A 70 20.18 -7.96 -7.72
C TYR A 70 20.44 -6.49 -8.08
N ASN A 71 20.67 -6.22 -9.37
CA ASN A 71 21.25 -4.96 -9.86
C ASN A 71 20.21 -3.81 -10.07
N ASP A 72 18.96 -3.98 -9.63
CA ASP A 72 17.85 -3.13 -10.07
C ASP A 72 17.43 -2.05 -9.06
N GLU A 73 18.02 -2.01 -7.87
CA GLU A 73 17.60 -1.08 -6.82
C GLU A 73 18.72 -0.14 -6.44
N ASN A 74 18.42 1.17 -6.38
CA ASN A 74 19.38 2.18 -5.95
C ASN A 74 19.77 1.95 -4.47
N PRO A 75 20.95 1.37 -4.18
CA PRO A 75 21.32 1.02 -2.80
C PRO A 75 21.55 2.26 -1.93
N ALA A 76 21.77 3.43 -2.55
CA ALA A 76 22.00 4.68 -1.83
C ALA A 76 20.75 5.15 -1.06
N ILE A 77 19.55 4.93 -1.60
CA ILE A 77 18.30 5.26 -0.89
C ILE A 77 18.19 4.42 0.38
N TRP A 78 18.51 3.13 0.29
CA TRP A 78 18.42 2.20 1.41
C TRP A 78 19.43 2.51 2.52
N ASN A 79 20.63 2.97 2.16
CA ASN A 79 21.64 3.39 3.14
C ASN A 79 21.12 4.44 4.13
N GLU A 80 20.30 5.39 3.67
CA GLU A 80 19.71 6.40 4.55
C GLU A 80 18.74 5.78 5.57
N TYR A 81 17.87 4.87 5.13
CA TYR A 81 16.95 4.17 6.01
C TYR A 81 17.66 3.20 6.96
N PHE A 82 18.72 2.54 6.51
CA PHE A 82 19.54 1.67 7.35
C PHE A 82 20.30 2.46 8.42
N ALA A 83 20.80 3.65 8.08
CA ALA A 83 21.40 4.57 9.04
C ALA A 83 20.36 5.14 10.03
N GLN A 84 19.12 5.35 9.59
CA GLN A 84 18.04 5.92 10.38
C GLN A 84 16.75 5.09 10.31
N PRO A 85 16.66 3.92 11.01
CA PRO A 85 15.48 3.06 10.95
C PRO A 85 14.17 3.74 11.36
N ARG A 86 14.26 4.80 12.19
CA ARG A 86 13.10 5.61 12.59
C ARG A 86 12.43 6.32 11.41
N LYS A 87 13.15 6.58 10.32
CA LYS A 87 12.60 7.20 9.11
C LYS A 87 11.54 6.30 8.48
N ALA A 88 11.83 5.01 8.30
CA ALA A 88 10.87 4.03 7.80
C ALA A 88 9.62 3.96 8.69
N HIS A 89 9.80 3.84 10.02
CA HIS A 89 8.70 3.85 10.99
C HIS A 89 7.83 5.12 10.98
N LYS A 90 8.40 6.26 10.55
CA LYS A 90 7.67 7.53 10.46
C LYS A 90 6.86 7.62 9.16
N GLU A 91 7.41 7.14 8.05
CA GLU A 91 6.81 7.29 6.72
C GLU A 91 5.82 6.16 6.40
N ALA A 92 6.12 4.93 6.83
CA ALA A 92 5.33 3.74 6.52
C ALA A 92 3.83 3.86 6.86
N PRO A 93 3.40 4.44 7.99
CA PRO A 93 1.97 4.59 8.29
C PRO A 93 1.22 5.43 7.26
N SER A 94 1.82 6.54 6.79
CA SER A 94 1.20 7.42 5.79
C SER A 94 1.14 6.76 4.42
N ILE A 95 2.21 6.05 4.05
CA ILE A 95 2.25 5.30 2.79
C ILE A 95 1.19 4.18 2.80
N LEU A 96 1.10 3.42 3.89
CA LEU A 96 0.13 2.34 4.02
C LEU A 96 -1.31 2.87 3.98
N GLU A 97 -1.57 4.01 4.64
CA GLU A 97 -2.85 4.70 4.55
C GLU A 97 -3.20 5.06 3.09
N GLU A 98 -2.24 5.60 2.33
CA GLU A 98 -2.44 5.95 0.93
C GLU A 98 -2.75 4.73 0.06
N PHE A 99 -2.03 3.61 0.25
CA PHE A 99 -2.34 2.35 -0.44
C PHE A 99 -3.74 1.82 -0.10
N CYS A 100 -4.10 1.80 1.19
CA CYS A 100 -5.38 1.28 1.64
C CYS A 100 -6.54 2.14 1.09
N ILE A 101 -6.47 3.46 1.29
CA ILE A 101 -7.51 4.38 0.82
C ILE A 101 -7.55 4.37 -0.71
N GLY A 102 -6.40 4.44 -1.39
CA GLY A 102 -6.33 4.38 -2.84
C GLY A 102 -6.99 3.13 -3.42
N THR A 103 -6.74 1.96 -2.81
CA THR A 103 -7.35 0.69 -3.24
C THR A 103 -8.87 0.72 -3.09
N LEU A 104 -9.38 1.22 -1.96
CA LEU A 104 -10.83 1.34 -1.74
C LEU A 104 -11.48 2.33 -2.72
N VAL A 105 -10.81 3.46 -2.98
CA VAL A 105 -11.32 4.46 -3.93
C VAL A 105 -11.30 3.94 -5.35
N LEU A 106 -10.24 3.23 -5.76
CA LEU A 106 -10.18 2.59 -7.08
C LEU A 106 -11.27 1.52 -7.24
N ASN A 107 -11.51 0.73 -6.19
CA ASN A 107 -12.60 -0.24 -6.19
C ASN A 107 -13.97 0.43 -6.35
N LEU A 108 -14.18 1.56 -5.66
CA LEU A 108 -15.39 2.37 -5.80
C LEU A 108 -15.49 3.01 -7.20
N TYR A 109 -14.38 3.45 -7.79
CA TYR A 109 -14.32 4.03 -9.12
C TYR A 109 -14.94 3.09 -10.17
N PHE A 110 -14.58 1.80 -10.15
CA PHE A 110 -15.13 0.81 -11.07
C PHE A 110 -16.60 0.42 -10.79
N GLN A 111 -17.16 0.82 -9.64
CA GLN A 111 -18.55 0.56 -9.29
C GLN A 111 -19.47 1.75 -9.60
N LEU A 112 -18.93 2.97 -9.69
CA LEU A 112 -19.68 4.18 -9.95
C LEU A 112 -19.76 4.51 -11.44
N ILE A 113 -20.84 5.19 -11.81
CA ILE A 113 -20.93 5.85 -13.10
C ILE A 113 -20.12 7.16 -13.01
N ILE A 114 -19.28 7.44 -14.00
CA ILE A 114 -18.38 8.61 -14.02
C ILE A 114 -19.10 9.92 -13.65
N SER A 115 -20.29 10.16 -14.21
CA SER A 115 -21.07 11.39 -13.97
C SER A 115 -21.55 11.56 -12.53
N THR A 116 -21.51 10.50 -11.70
CA THR A 116 -21.95 10.54 -10.32
C THR A 116 -20.81 10.69 -9.32
N MET A 117 -19.53 10.75 -9.73
CA MET A 117 -18.37 10.85 -8.81
C MET A 117 -18.27 12.19 -8.07
N ASN A 118 -19.14 12.42 -7.09
CA ASN A 118 -19.20 13.64 -6.29
C ASN A 118 -19.47 13.37 -4.80
N GLU A 119 -19.23 14.38 -3.97
CA GLU A 119 -19.27 14.30 -2.51
C GLU A 119 -20.66 14.03 -1.91
N LYS A 120 -21.74 14.12 -2.70
CA LYS A 120 -23.12 13.88 -2.25
C LYS A 120 -23.57 12.44 -2.44
N VAL A 121 -22.83 11.66 -3.22
CA VAL A 121 -23.17 10.26 -3.49
C VAL A 121 -23.02 9.41 -2.21
N PRO A 122 -24.04 8.61 -1.82
CA PRO A 122 -24.01 7.84 -0.59
C PRO A 122 -22.75 6.99 -0.43
N GLU A 123 -22.33 6.28 -1.47
CA GLU A 123 -21.16 5.41 -1.49
C GLU A 123 -19.87 6.19 -1.22
N VAL A 124 -19.74 7.40 -1.76
CA VAL A 124 -18.61 8.32 -1.51
C VAL A 124 -18.60 8.81 -0.07
N VAL A 125 -19.79 9.13 0.47
CA VAL A 125 -19.96 9.56 1.87
C VAL A 125 -19.62 8.43 2.84
N GLU A 126 -20.11 7.22 2.59
CA GLU A 126 -19.84 6.05 3.43
C GLU A 126 -18.36 5.67 3.41
N LEU A 127 -17.71 5.68 2.24
CA LEU A 127 -16.27 5.47 2.16
C LEU A 127 -15.51 6.55 2.95
N GLY A 128 -15.89 7.82 2.82
CA GLY A 128 -15.29 8.92 3.60
C GLY A 128 -15.38 8.69 5.12
N LYS A 129 -16.53 8.20 5.61
CA LYS A 129 -16.70 7.83 7.02
C LYS A 129 -15.77 6.67 7.42
N LEU A 130 -15.70 5.62 6.60
CA LEU A 130 -14.87 4.44 6.84
C LEU A 130 -13.39 4.82 7.02
N VAL A 131 -12.85 5.63 6.11
CA VAL A 131 -11.43 6.03 6.12
C VAL A 131 -11.17 7.34 6.88
N LYS A 132 -12.20 7.94 7.50
CA LYS A 132 -12.14 9.20 8.24
C LYS A 132 -11.59 10.38 7.41
N ARG A 133 -12.00 10.47 6.16
CA ARG A 133 -11.70 11.57 5.23
C ARG A 133 -13.01 12.27 4.81
N PRO A 134 -13.00 13.57 4.52
CA PRO A 134 -14.19 14.23 4.00
C PRO A 134 -14.56 13.63 2.63
N ALA A 135 -15.86 13.49 2.36
CA ALA A 135 -16.37 12.96 1.07
C ALA A 135 -15.79 13.73 -0.13
N LYS A 136 -15.56 15.04 0.03
CA LYS A 136 -14.87 15.88 -0.96
C LYS A 136 -13.48 15.38 -1.34
N ALA A 137 -12.69 14.89 -0.37
CA ALA A 137 -11.37 14.34 -0.64
C ALA A 137 -11.46 13.01 -1.40
N ILE A 138 -12.44 12.17 -1.06
CA ILE A 138 -12.71 10.92 -1.79
C ILE A 138 -13.12 11.20 -3.23
N ALA A 139 -14.03 12.15 -3.45
CA ALA A 139 -14.41 12.59 -4.79
C ALA A 139 -13.21 13.12 -5.59
N GLY A 140 -12.30 13.88 -4.96
CA GLY A 140 -11.05 14.29 -5.59
C GLY A 140 -10.17 13.12 -6.02
N MET A 141 -10.05 12.09 -5.19
CA MET A 141 -9.30 10.87 -5.54
C MET A 141 -9.96 10.07 -6.68
N LEU A 142 -11.29 10.03 -6.75
CA LEU A 142 -12.02 9.44 -7.89
C LEU A 142 -11.69 10.17 -9.19
N LEU A 143 -11.65 11.51 -9.17
CA LEU A 143 -11.25 12.31 -10.33
C LEU A 143 -9.78 12.07 -10.73
N SER A 144 -8.89 11.87 -9.76
CA SER A 144 -7.51 11.48 -10.06
C SER A 144 -7.43 10.12 -10.75
N TYR A 145 -8.26 9.13 -10.38
CA TYR A 145 -8.34 7.87 -11.12
C TYR A 145 -8.96 8.02 -12.51
N ALA A 146 -9.99 8.86 -12.65
CA ALA A 146 -10.58 9.18 -13.96
C ALA A 146 -9.54 9.76 -14.93
N SER A 147 -8.54 10.51 -14.42
CA SER A 147 -7.42 11.01 -15.24
C SER A 147 -6.47 9.93 -15.77
N LEU A 148 -6.49 8.73 -15.19
CA LEU A 148 -5.71 7.57 -15.63
C LEU A 148 -6.48 6.67 -16.60
N ASP A 149 -7.79 6.87 -16.75
CA ASP A 149 -8.67 6.02 -17.54
C ASP A 149 -8.59 6.35 -19.05
N PRO A 150 -8.11 5.41 -19.89
CA PRO A 150 -8.01 5.62 -21.34
C PRO A 150 -9.35 5.90 -22.04
N PHE A 151 -10.47 5.53 -21.41
CA PHE A 151 -11.81 5.69 -21.98
C PHE A 151 -12.47 7.04 -21.63
N MET A 152 -11.85 7.83 -20.76
CA MET A 152 -12.30 9.19 -20.45
C MET A 152 -12.00 10.14 -21.62
N LYS A 153 -13.05 10.54 -22.35
CA LYS A 153 -12.94 11.41 -23.54
C LYS A 153 -12.62 12.87 -23.20
N ASP A 154 -13.19 13.34 -22.09
CA ASP A 154 -12.96 14.66 -21.53
C ASP A 154 -12.44 14.44 -20.11
N GLY A 155 -11.13 14.25 -19.96
CA GLY A 155 -10.50 14.16 -18.65
C GLY A 155 -10.96 15.34 -17.78
N PRO A 156 -11.12 15.17 -16.46
CA PRO A 156 -11.65 16.23 -15.61
C PRO A 156 -10.85 17.52 -15.84
N ALA A 157 -11.54 18.65 -16.01
CA ALA A 157 -10.92 19.97 -16.20
C ALA A 157 -10.01 20.42 -15.04
N VAL A 158 -9.91 19.59 -14.00
CA VAL A 158 -9.09 19.82 -12.82
C VAL A 158 -7.77 19.08 -13.01
N ASP A 159 -6.69 19.85 -13.02
CA ASP A 159 -5.31 19.36 -13.09
C ASP A 159 -4.88 18.77 -11.73
N LEU A 160 -5.52 17.66 -11.32
CA LEU A 160 -5.15 16.90 -10.13
C LEU A 160 -4.39 15.65 -10.56
N PRO A 161 -3.06 15.74 -10.76
CA PRO A 161 -2.29 14.59 -11.18
C PRO A 161 -2.42 13.47 -10.14
N ALA A 162 -2.70 12.25 -10.59
CA ALA A 162 -2.70 11.09 -9.73
C ALA A 162 -1.38 10.99 -8.93
N SER A 163 -1.43 10.50 -7.70
CA SER A 163 -0.22 10.26 -6.92
C SER A 163 0.61 9.10 -7.52
N SER A 164 1.84 8.93 -7.04
CA SER A 164 2.66 7.75 -7.36
C SER A 164 1.91 6.46 -7.02
N VAL A 165 1.32 6.40 -5.81
CA VAL A 165 0.55 5.24 -5.34
C VAL A 165 -0.68 4.98 -6.21
N GLN A 166 -1.43 6.02 -6.59
CA GLN A 166 -2.60 5.84 -7.45
C GLN A 166 -2.24 5.27 -8.83
N ARG A 167 -1.14 5.72 -9.44
CA ARG A 167 -0.62 5.12 -10.69
C ARG A 167 -0.23 3.66 -10.51
N GLN A 168 0.42 3.33 -9.38
CA GLN A 168 0.80 1.94 -9.08
C GLN A 168 -0.43 1.04 -8.93
N LEU A 169 -1.46 1.53 -8.24
CA LEU A 169 -2.71 0.81 -8.05
C LEU A 169 -3.46 0.64 -9.38
N TRP A 170 -3.52 1.68 -10.21
CA TRP A 170 -4.09 1.61 -11.55
C TRP A 170 -3.39 0.54 -12.40
N ASN A 171 -2.07 0.61 -12.53
CA ASN A 171 -1.28 -0.36 -13.31
C ASN A 171 -1.40 -1.80 -12.79
N ARG A 172 -1.72 -1.97 -11.51
CA ARG A 172 -1.89 -3.29 -10.88
C ARG A 172 -3.25 -3.90 -11.13
N TYR A 173 -4.29 -3.09 -11.20
CA TYR A 173 -5.68 -3.55 -11.05
C TYR A 173 -6.61 -3.16 -12.21
N ALA A 174 -6.19 -2.26 -13.11
CA ALA A 174 -7.06 -1.81 -14.21
C ALA A 174 -7.60 -2.97 -15.07
N ASP A 175 -6.80 -4.04 -15.22
CA ASP A 175 -7.18 -5.24 -15.98
C ASP A 175 -7.63 -6.42 -15.09
N ASP A 176 -7.65 -6.27 -13.76
CA ASP A 176 -7.95 -7.35 -12.80
C ASP A 176 -8.80 -6.83 -11.62
N MET A 177 -10.06 -6.53 -11.93
CA MET A 177 -11.04 -6.03 -10.96
C MET A 177 -11.43 -7.06 -9.89
N ASP A 178 -11.32 -8.35 -10.19
CA ASP A 178 -11.63 -9.42 -9.24
C ASP A 178 -10.59 -9.44 -8.11
N LYS A 179 -9.31 -9.35 -8.47
CA LYS A 179 -8.23 -9.20 -7.49
C LYS A 179 -8.36 -7.91 -6.70
N LEU A 180 -8.67 -6.79 -7.35
CA LEU A 180 -8.94 -5.52 -6.68
C LEU A 180 -10.06 -5.65 -5.64
N SER A 181 -11.19 -6.24 -6.03
CA SER A 181 -12.35 -6.44 -5.17
C SER A 181 -12.03 -7.32 -3.97
N HIS A 182 -11.21 -8.37 -4.16
CA HIS A 182 -10.75 -9.23 -3.08
C HIS A 182 -9.90 -8.46 -2.05
N VAL A 183 -8.95 -7.67 -2.54
CA VAL A 183 -8.07 -6.86 -1.69
C VAL A 183 -8.87 -5.75 -0.97
N ALA A 184 -9.79 -5.08 -1.67
CA ALA A 184 -10.66 -4.06 -1.09
C ALA A 184 -11.49 -4.60 0.08
N LYS A 185 -12.13 -5.77 -0.09
CA LYS A 185 -12.88 -6.46 0.98
C LYS A 185 -11.99 -6.78 2.19
N TYR A 186 -10.76 -7.19 1.93
CA TYR A 186 -9.79 -7.43 3.00
C TYR A 186 -9.47 -6.13 3.75
N ILE A 187 -9.19 -5.04 3.03
CA ILE A 187 -8.91 -3.72 3.60
C ILE A 187 -10.10 -3.22 4.44
N GLU A 188 -11.34 -3.31 3.97
CA GLU A 188 -12.53 -2.90 4.73
C GLU A 188 -12.64 -3.59 6.10
N SER A 189 -12.18 -4.84 6.19
CA SER A 189 -12.23 -5.63 7.43
C SER A 189 -11.06 -5.35 8.37
N HIS A 190 -9.91 -4.93 7.85
CA HIS A 190 -8.64 -4.83 8.59
C HIS A 190 -8.11 -3.39 8.74
N TYR A 191 -8.66 -2.44 7.98
CA TYR A 191 -8.30 -1.03 7.96
C TYR A 191 -9.54 -0.12 8.10
N PRO A 192 -9.51 0.92 8.95
CA PRO A 192 -8.41 1.29 9.85
C PRO A 192 -8.29 0.30 11.02
N LYS A 193 -7.07 0.03 11.49
CA LYS A 193 -6.84 -0.81 12.69
C LYS A 193 -7.78 -0.33 13.79
N LYS A 194 -8.79 -1.15 14.12
CA LYS A 194 -9.67 -0.87 15.27
C LYS A 194 -8.73 -0.74 16.46
N ARG A 195 -8.65 0.46 17.07
CA ARG A 195 -7.94 0.61 18.35
C ARG A 195 -8.56 -0.44 19.26
N ALA A 196 -7.79 -1.44 19.68
CA ALA A 196 -8.23 -2.37 20.71
C ALA A 196 -8.67 -1.50 21.89
N GLY A 197 -9.98 -1.36 22.07
CA GLY A 197 -10.53 -0.61 23.17
C GLY A 197 -9.93 -1.23 24.42
N LYS A 198 -9.26 -0.43 25.26
CA LYS A 198 -8.87 -0.86 26.60
C LYS A 198 -10.13 -1.45 27.22
N ARG A 199 -10.24 -2.79 27.27
CA ARG A 199 -11.23 -3.48 28.09
C ARG A 199 -10.95 -2.97 29.50
N LYS A 200 -11.82 -2.09 30.01
CA LYS A 200 -11.85 -1.77 31.44
C LYS A 200 -12.07 -3.12 32.12
N MET A 201 -11.02 -3.66 32.69
CA MET A 201 -11.11 -4.81 33.57
C MET A 201 -11.92 -4.34 34.77
N GLN A 202 -13.23 -4.63 34.75
CA GLN A 202 -14.06 -4.53 35.94
C GLN A 202 -13.49 -5.57 36.90
N LYS A 203 -12.88 -5.07 37.98
CA LYS A 203 -12.61 -5.88 39.16
C LYS A 203 -13.96 -6.31 39.72
N SER A 204 -14.19 -7.62 39.79
CA SER A 204 -15.02 -8.23 40.83
C SER A 204 -14.09 -8.82 41.87
#